data_AF-A0A0X3AN55-F1
#
_entry.id   AF-A0A0X3AN55-F1
#
_cell.length_a   1.000
_cell.length_b   1.000
_cell.length_c   1.000
_cell.angle_alpha   90.00
_cell.angle_beta   90.00
_cell.angle_gamma   90.00
#
_symmetry.space_group_name_H-M   'P 1'
#
loop_
_entity.id
_entity.type
_entity.pdbx_description
1 polymer ?
#
loop_
_entity_poly.entity_id
_entity_poly.type
_entity_poly.pdbx_seq_one_letter_code
_entity_poly.pdbx_strand_id
1 'polypeptide(L)'
;MKKNNNTMYAVAYLRHILLGDETSGILIKNYINEGKKIADYIDHINGGMFSANIKTRDYYFKNTLKKHINNFEQLLILGIGKHT
;
A
#
# COMPACT_ATOMS: atom_id res chain seq x y z
N MET A 1 -14.39 19.54 7.76
CA MET A 1 -14.38 18.47 6.74
C MET A 1 -13.25 17.50 7.06
N LYS A 2 -13.52 16.19 7.27
CA LYS A 2 -12.45 15.19 7.37
C LYS A 2 -11.73 15.14 6.01
N LYS A 3 -10.42 15.41 5.98
CA LYS A 3 -9.59 15.24 4.77
C LYS A 3 -9.57 13.75 4.43
N ASN A 4 -10.32 13.34 3.41
CA ASN A 4 -10.16 12.02 2.82
C ASN A 4 -8.76 11.94 2.22
N ASN A 5 -7.96 11.00 2.71
CA ASN A 5 -6.56 10.91 2.32
C ASN A 5 -6.47 10.13 1.00
N ASN A 6 -6.67 10.81 -0.13
CA ASN A 6 -6.74 10.24 -1.48
C ASN A 6 -5.57 9.29 -1.79
N THR A 7 -4.36 9.63 -1.33
CA THR A 7 -3.16 8.79 -1.48
C THR A 7 -3.31 7.43 -0.78
N MET A 8 -3.99 7.38 0.37
CA MET A 8 -4.21 6.14 1.12
C MET A 8 -5.09 5.16 0.33
N TYR A 9 -6.12 5.64 -0.37
CA TYR A 9 -6.98 4.78 -1.20
C TYR A 9 -6.23 4.22 -2.40
N ALA A 10 -5.43 5.04 -3.08
CA ALA A 10 -4.63 4.61 -4.22
C ALA A 10 -3.61 3.53 -3.83
N VAL A 11 -2.89 3.73 -2.71
CA VAL A 11 -1.92 2.76 -2.20
C VAL A 11 -2.60 1.44 -1.80
N ALA A 12 -3.69 1.50 -1.04
CA ALA A 12 -4.41 0.30 -0.61
C ALA A 12 -5.03 -0.46 -1.80
N TYR A 13 -5.53 0.25 -2.80
CA TYR A 13 -6.02 -0.35 -4.05
C TYR A 13 -4.90 -1.12 -4.76
N LEU A 14 -3.75 -0.48 -4.96
CA LEU A 14 -2.61 -1.13 -5.61
C LEU A 14 -2.08 -2.33 -4.79
N ARG A 15 -2.05 -2.25 -3.46
CA ARG A 15 -1.69 -3.40 -2.62
C ARG A 15 -2.66 -4.57 -2.80
N HIS A 16 -3.96 -4.30 -2.82
CA HIS A 16 -4.96 -5.34 -3.02
C HIS A 16 -4.81 -6.01 -4.39
N ILE A 17 -4.74 -5.23 -5.47
CA ILE A 17 -4.74 -5.77 -6.83
C ILE A 17 -3.38 -6.35 -7.24
N LEU A 18 -2.26 -5.74 -6.83
CA LEU A 18 -0.92 -6.14 -7.28
C LEU A 18 -0.22 -7.12 -6.35
N LEU A 19 -0.55 -7.11 -5.05
CA LEU A 19 0.14 -7.89 -4.03
C LEU A 19 -0.78 -8.92 -3.35
N GLY A 20 -2.06 -8.98 -3.73
CA GLY A 20 -3.04 -9.88 -3.13
C GLY A 20 -3.35 -9.56 -1.66
N ASP A 21 -3.14 -8.31 -1.23
CA ASP A 21 -3.44 -7.91 0.14
C ASP A 21 -4.95 -7.73 0.34
N GLU A 22 -5.61 -8.79 0.79
CA GLU A 22 -7.05 -8.83 1.06
C GLU A 22 -7.47 -7.80 2.12
N THR A 23 -6.62 -7.56 3.11
CA THR A 23 -6.97 -6.64 4.21
C THR A 23 -7.01 -5.20 3.72
N SER A 24 -6.07 -4.81 2.86
CA SER A 24 -6.14 -3.53 2.15
C SER A 24 -7.45 -3.41 1.35
N GLY A 25 -7.89 -4.47 0.67
CA GLY A 25 -9.16 -4.50 -0.07
C GLY A 25 -10.38 -4.26 0.82
N ILE A 26 -10.45 -4.95 1.97
CA ILE A 26 -11.52 -4.77 2.97
C ILE A 26 -11.56 -3.33 3.48
N LEU A 27 -10.39 -2.75 3.77
CA LEU A 27 -10.25 -1.41 4.34
C LEU A 27 -10.74 -0.28 3.42
N ILE A 28 -10.71 -0.51 2.10
CA ILE A 28 -11.16 0.43 1.08
C ILE A 28 -12.40 -0.03 0.32
N LYS A 29 -13.13 -1.05 0.77
CA LYS A 29 -14.24 -1.65 0.02
C LYS A 29 -15.26 -0.66 -0.56
N ASN A 30 -15.56 0.41 0.18
CA ASN A 30 -16.50 1.47 -0.22
C ASN A 30 -15.87 2.56 -1.09
N TYR A 31 -14.56 2.48 -1.35
CA TYR A 31 -13.72 3.47 -2.03
C TYR A 31 -12.83 2.83 -3.10
N ILE A 32 -13.12 1.60 -3.54
CA ILE A 32 -12.30 0.86 -4.52
C ILE A 32 -12.22 1.63 -5.84
N ASN A 33 -13.34 2.18 -6.30
CA ASN A 33 -13.41 2.90 -7.56
C ASN A 33 -12.63 4.22 -7.51
N GLU A 34 -12.70 4.94 -6.40
CA GLU A 34 -11.91 6.14 -6.14
C GLU A 34 -10.43 5.80 -6.08
N GLY A 35 -10.05 4.75 -5.35
CA GLY A 35 -8.69 4.24 -5.26
C GLY A 35 -8.12 3.89 -6.62
N LYS A 36 -8.89 3.19 -7.46
CA LYS A 36 -8.54 2.87 -8.84
C LYS A 36 -8.32 4.12 -9.68
N LYS A 37 -9.27 5.05 -9.70
CA LYS A 37 -9.16 6.30 -10.48
C LYS A 37 -7.91 7.09 -10.12
N ILE A 38 -7.64 7.23 -8.81
CA ILE A 38 -6.46 7.95 -8.33
C ILE A 38 -5.18 7.20 -8.69
N ALA A 39 -5.15 5.89 -8.48
CA ALA A 39 -3.99 5.06 -8.83
C ALA A 39 -3.69 5.11 -10.33
N ASP A 40 -4.68 4.89 -11.18
CA ASP A 40 -4.55 4.94 -12.64
C ASP A 40 -4.06 6.33 -13.11
N TYR A 41 -4.60 7.40 -12.53
CA TYR A 41 -4.15 8.76 -12.83
C TYR A 41 -2.68 8.97 -12.45
N ILE A 42 -2.29 8.62 -11.22
CA ILE A 42 -0.91 8.81 -10.74
C ILE A 42 0.05 7.92 -11.53
N ASP A 43 -0.34 6.69 -11.86
CA ASP A 43 0.52 5.77 -12.60
C ASP A 43 0.68 6.24 -14.05
N HIS A 44 -0.38 6.77 -14.68
CA HIS A 44 -0.31 7.34 -16.02
C HIS A 44 0.66 8.53 -16.10
N ILE A 45 0.55 9.51 -15.19
CA ILE A 45 1.43 10.69 -15.21
C ILE A 45 2.90 10.35 -14.85
N ASN A 46 3.14 9.24 -14.14
CA ASN A 46 4.48 8.80 -13.73
C ASN A 46 5.01 7.63 -14.58
N GLY A 47 4.36 7.28 -15.69
CA GLY A 47 4.81 6.21 -16.59
C GLY A 47 4.90 4.82 -15.94
N GLY A 48 3.97 4.49 -15.04
CA GLY A 48 3.94 3.20 -14.35
C GLY A 48 4.80 3.12 -13.08
N MET A 49 5.51 4.19 -12.73
CA MET A 49 6.43 4.16 -11.59
C MET A 49 5.72 4.10 -10.23
N PHE A 50 4.45 4.50 -10.15
CA PHE A 50 3.75 4.48 -8.87
C PHE A 50 3.44 3.03 -8.45
N SER A 51 2.88 2.23 -9.36
CA SER A 51 2.64 0.81 -9.15
C SER A 51 3.94 0.01 -8.94
N ALA A 52 4.98 0.32 -9.71
CA ALA A 52 6.30 -0.29 -9.55
C ALA A 52 6.89 0.00 -8.16
N ASN A 53 6.82 1.25 -7.69
CA ASN A 53 7.31 1.62 -6.36
C ASN A 53 6.56 0.92 -5.23
N ILE A 54 5.25 0.70 -5.35
CA ILE A 54 4.49 -0.07 -4.37
C ILE A 54 4.99 -1.51 -4.27
N LYS A 55 5.24 -2.18 -5.42
CA LYS A 55 5.79 -3.55 -5.45
C LYS A 55 7.20 -3.61 -4.84
N THR A 56 8.08 -2.70 -5.26
CA THR A 56 9.46 -2.65 -4.77
C THR A 56 9.51 -2.39 -3.27
N ARG A 57 8.65 -1.49 -2.76
CA ARG A 57 8.56 -1.17 -1.33
C ARG A 57 8.09 -2.37 -0.51
N ASP A 58 7.06 -3.07 -0.98
CA ASP A 58 6.57 -4.29 -0.31
C ASP A 58 7.65 -5.37 -0.24
N TYR A 59 8.33 -5.62 -1.36
CA TYR A 59 9.44 -6.57 -1.45
C TYR A 59 10.57 -6.20 -0.47
N TYR A 60 10.97 -4.92 -0.43
CA TYR A 60 12.03 -4.45 0.46
C TYR A 60 11.69 -4.72 1.93
N PHE A 61 10.50 -4.32 2.39
CA PHE A 61 10.12 -4.50 3.80
C PHE A 61 9.96 -5.97 4.16
N LYS A 62 9.33 -6.79 3.31
CA LYS A 62 9.18 -8.23 3.55
C LYS A 62 10.52 -8.92 3.69
N ASN A 63 11.47 -8.63 2.80
CA ASN A 63 12.80 -9.26 2.88
C ASN A 63 13.63 -8.73 4.05
N THR A 64 13.54 -7.44 4.35
CA THR A 64 14.21 -6.85 5.51
C THR A 64 13.71 -7.48 6.80
N LEU A 65 12.38 -7.60 6.96
CA LEU A 65 11.79 -8.27 8.12
C LEU A 65 12.20 -9.75 8.16
N LYS A 66 12.05 -10.49 7.07
CA LYS A 66 12.44 -11.91 7.02
C LYS A 66 13.91 -12.14 7.38
N LYS A 67 14.81 -11.25 6.96
CA LYS A 67 16.25 -11.34 7.26
C LYS A 67 16.56 -11.14 8.74
N HIS A 68 15.77 -10.32 9.43
CA HIS A 68 16.06 -9.87 10.80
C HIS A 68 15.05 -10.37 11.84
N ILE A 69 14.03 -11.15 11.45
CA ILE A 69 12.91 -11.54 12.31
C ILE A 69 13.34 -12.31 13.57
N ASN A 70 14.48 -13.01 13.52
CA ASN A 70 15.02 -13.76 14.65
C ASN A 70 15.96 -12.92 15.55
N ASN A 71 16.19 -11.64 15.21
CA ASN A 71 17.12 -10.76 15.93
C ASN A 71 16.41 -9.82 16.91
N PHE A 72 15.07 -9.82 16.90
CA PHE A 72 14.27 -8.98 17.78
C PHE A 72 13.02 -9.74 18.21
N GLU A 73 12.55 -9.43 19.41
CA GLU A 73 11.29 -9.98 19.94
C GLU A 73 10.12 -8.99 19.78
N GLN A 74 10.41 -7.73 19.43
CA GLN A 74 9.43 -6.67 19.28
C GLN A 74 9.62 -5.90 17.96
N LEU A 75 8.52 -5.66 17.24
CA LEU A 75 8.48 -4.87 16.00
C LEU A 75 7.63 -3.60 16.20
N LEU A 76 8.20 -2.44 15.90
CA LEU A 76 7.48 -1.16 15.86
C LEU A 76 7.36 -0.67 14.42
N ILE A 77 6.12 -0.50 13.94
CA ILE A 77 5.82 0.05 12.61
C ILE A 77 5.28 1.47 12.77
N LEU A 78 6.07 2.46 12.36
CA LEU A 78 5.70 3.88 12.40
C LEU A 78 4.97 4.31 11.12
N GLY A 79 4.05 5.28 11.24
CA GLY A 79 3.36 5.84 10.07
C GLY A 79 2.43 4.85 9.36
N ILE A 80 1.95 3.83 10.07
CA ILE A 80 1.11 2.73 9.58
C ILE A 80 -0.11 3.19 8.78
N GLY A 81 -0.78 4.29 9.16
CA GLY A 81 -2.05 4.63 8.52
C GLY A 81 -3.06 3.48 8.69
N LYS A 82 -3.40 2.78 7.60
CA LYS A 82 -4.14 1.50 7.61
C LYS A 82 -3.32 0.32 7.06
N HIS A 83 -1.98 0.36 7.17
CA HIS A 83 -1.15 -0.81 6.91
C HIS A 83 -1.60 -1.94 7.83
N THR A 84 -1.81 -3.11 7.26
CA THR A 84 -1.89 -4.40 7.95
C THR A 84 -0.78 -5.30 7.48
#